data_AF-A0A0V1L4R5-F1
#
_entry.id   AF-A0A0V1L4R5-F1
#
_cell.length_a   1.000
_cell.length_b   1.000
_cell.length_c   1.000
_cell.angle_alpha   90.00
_cell.angle_beta   90.00
_cell.angle_gamma   90.00
#
_symmetry.space_group_name_H-M   'P 1'
#
loop_
_entity.id
_entity.type
_entity.pdbx_description
1 polymer ?
#
loop_
_entity_poly.entity_id
_entity_poly.type
_entity_poly.pdbx_seq_one_letter_code
_entity_poly.pdbx_strand_id
1 'polypeptide(L)'
;MLHNIPKDFRNLRACLVCSMIKSIDQFESQGCDNCEQFLSMKHDRDKVYDCTSANFDGMIFLTDPDDSWVGRWQMISKKKIGIYAISVSGTLPNAVVSEIRAMGMHYKPYMRDTTSKRMMNAYGYEHSIIPI
;
A
#
# COMPACT_ATOMS: atom_id res chain seq x y z
N MET A 1 -10.20 1.41 16.84
CA MET A 1 -8.80 1.03 16.52
C MET A 1 -8.66 -0.36 15.91
N LEU A 2 -9.53 -1.35 16.20
CA LEU A 2 -9.41 -2.72 15.66
C LEU A 2 -9.90 -2.95 14.21
N HIS A 3 -10.58 -1.99 13.58
CA HIS A 3 -11.22 -2.24 12.27
C HIS A 3 -10.23 -2.37 11.10
N ASN A 4 -9.00 -1.88 11.27
CA ASN A 4 -7.95 -1.86 10.24
C ASN A 4 -6.99 -3.05 10.29
N ILE A 5 -7.22 -3.98 11.22
CA ILE A 5 -6.45 -5.21 11.34
C ILE A 5 -7.26 -6.32 10.65
N PRO A 6 -6.68 -7.07 9.70
CA PRO A 6 -7.35 -8.21 9.10
C PRO A 6 -7.74 -9.23 10.15
N LYS A 7 -8.97 -9.76 10.05
CA LYS A 7 -9.48 -10.78 10.98
C LYS A 7 -8.83 -12.15 10.76
N ASP A 8 -8.40 -12.42 9.53
CA ASP A 8 -7.65 -13.60 9.14
C ASP A 8 -6.73 -13.29 7.95
N PHE A 9 -5.93 -14.26 7.52
CA PHE A 9 -4.93 -14.10 6.47
C PHE A 9 -5.43 -14.46 5.06
N ARG A 10 -6.73 -14.72 4.87
CA ARG A 10 -7.29 -15.08 3.57
C ARG A 10 -7.63 -13.83 2.77
N ASN A 11 -7.40 -13.91 1.46
CA ASN A 11 -7.76 -12.84 0.52
C ASN A 11 -7.24 -11.45 0.93
N LEU A 12 -6.04 -11.42 1.52
CA LEU A 12 -5.35 -10.18 1.83
C LEU A 12 -4.90 -9.49 0.55
N ARG A 13 -4.99 -8.16 0.56
CA ARG A 13 -4.53 -7.31 -0.52
C ARG A 13 -3.79 -6.12 0.07
N ALA A 14 -2.84 -5.56 -0.68
CA ALA A 14 -2.11 -4.37 -0.31
C ALA A 14 -2.48 -3.20 -1.23
N CYS A 15 -2.73 -2.02 -0.67
CA CYS A 15 -3.04 -0.81 -1.43
C CYS A 15 -1.85 -0.37 -2.29
N LEU A 16 -2.08 -0.16 -3.59
CA LEU A 16 -1.04 0.23 -4.57
C LEU A 16 -0.50 1.65 -4.37
N VAL A 17 -1.09 2.43 -3.46
CA VAL A 17 -0.66 3.81 -3.14
C VAL A 17 0.12 3.86 -1.81
N CYS A 18 -0.41 3.23 -0.76
CA CYS A 18 0.12 3.39 0.60
C CYS A 18 0.62 2.10 1.26
N SER A 19 0.57 0.95 0.57
CA SER A 19 0.93 -0.39 1.05
C SER A 19 0.13 -0.96 2.22
N MET A 20 -0.92 -0.28 2.70
CA MET A 20 -1.81 -0.83 3.73
C MET A 20 -2.40 -2.18 3.30
N ILE A 21 -2.37 -3.16 4.21
CA ILE A 21 -2.91 -4.51 4.01
C ILE A 21 -4.24 -4.65 4.75
N LYS A 22 -5.26 -5.09 4.03
CA LYS A 22 -6.58 -5.48 4.56
C LYS A 22 -7.10 -6.69 3.79
N SER A 23 -8.15 -7.35 4.31
CA SER A 23 -8.91 -8.28 3.46
C SER A 23 -9.64 -7.49 2.37
N ILE A 24 -9.95 -8.18 1.26
CA ILE A 24 -10.76 -7.59 0.20
C ILE A 24 -12.10 -7.02 0.71
N ASP A 25 -12.77 -7.75 1.61
CA ASP A 25 -14.07 -7.33 2.16
C ASP A 25 -13.92 -6.11 3.08
N GLN A 26 -12.78 -5.95 3.77
CA GLN A 26 -12.50 -4.74 4.54
C GLN A 26 -12.26 -3.52 3.64
N PHE A 27 -11.58 -3.69 2.51
CA PHE A 27 -11.46 -2.60 1.53
C PHE A 27 -12.81 -2.24 0.90
N GLU A 28 -13.62 -3.23 0.54
CA GLU A 28 -14.95 -2.98 -0.03
C GLU A 28 -15.88 -2.29 0.97
N SER A 29 -15.86 -2.70 2.25
CA SER A 29 -16.75 -2.12 3.26
C SER A 29 -16.28 -0.79 3.84
N GLN A 30 -14.96 -0.59 3.98
CA GLN A 30 -14.40 0.55 4.72
C GLN A 30 -13.43 1.40 3.92
N GLY A 31 -13.03 0.95 2.72
CA GLY A 31 -11.99 1.60 1.96
C GLY A 31 -10.61 1.48 2.60
N CYS A 32 -9.66 2.20 2.00
CA CYS A 32 -8.31 2.35 2.56
C CYS A 32 -8.25 3.58 3.47
N ASP A 33 -7.86 3.41 4.74
CA ASP A 33 -7.84 4.52 5.71
C ASP A 33 -6.93 5.69 5.32
N ASN A 34 -5.95 5.44 4.46
CA ASN A 34 -5.02 6.45 4.00
C ASN A 34 -5.41 7.10 2.67
N CYS A 35 -6.24 6.44 1.88
CA CYS A 35 -6.39 6.75 0.45
C CYS A 35 -7.85 6.83 -0.02
N GLU A 36 -8.82 6.51 0.84
CA GLU A 36 -10.22 6.45 0.46
C GLU A 36 -10.74 7.76 -0.12
N GLN A 37 -10.27 8.90 0.38
CA GLN A 37 -10.69 10.22 -0.10
C GLN A 37 -10.48 10.44 -1.62
N PHE A 38 -9.56 9.70 -2.25
CA PHE A 38 -9.25 9.84 -3.68
C PHE A 38 -9.28 8.51 -4.45
N LEU A 39 -9.35 7.36 -3.78
CA LEU A 39 -9.58 6.06 -4.41
C LEU A 39 -11.06 5.67 -4.43
N SER A 40 -11.86 6.13 -3.47
CA SER A 40 -13.30 5.88 -3.39
C SER A 40 -13.68 4.41 -3.62
N MET A 41 -13.04 3.49 -2.90
CA MET A 41 -13.23 2.04 -3.09
C MET A 41 -14.44 1.48 -2.34
N LYS A 42 -15.01 2.23 -1.39
CA LYS A 42 -16.16 1.76 -0.62
C LYS A 42 -17.32 1.40 -1.54
N HIS A 43 -17.88 0.22 -1.30
CA HIS A 43 -19.02 -0.35 -2.04
C HIS A 43 -18.74 -0.61 -3.53
N ASP A 44 -17.45 -0.60 -3.93
CA ASP A 44 -17.03 -0.87 -5.30
C ASP A 44 -15.89 -1.91 -5.30
N ARG A 45 -16.28 -3.18 -5.36
CA ARG A 45 -15.34 -4.31 -5.30
C ARG A 45 -14.40 -4.36 -6.50
N ASP A 46 -14.86 -3.94 -7.68
CA ASP A 46 -14.02 -3.89 -8.88
C ASP A 46 -12.93 -2.82 -8.71
N LYS A 47 -13.29 -1.66 -8.15
CA LYS A 47 -12.30 -0.63 -7.80
C LYS A 47 -11.33 -1.07 -6.72
N VAL A 48 -11.73 -1.92 -5.78
CA VAL A 48 -10.80 -2.59 -4.85
C VAL A 48 -9.79 -3.43 -5.61
N TYR A 49 -10.22 -4.24 -6.59
CA TYR A 49 -9.31 -5.04 -7.41
C TYR A 49 -8.33 -4.17 -8.20
N ASP A 50 -8.78 -3.05 -8.77
CA ASP A 50 -7.94 -2.11 -9.52
C ASP A 50 -6.93 -1.35 -8.64
N CYS A 51 -7.29 -1.07 -7.39
CA CYS A 51 -6.49 -0.21 -6.51
C CYS A 51 -5.60 -0.98 -5.52
N THR A 52 -5.69 -2.31 -5.50
CA THR A 52 -4.96 -3.16 -4.55
C THR A 52 -4.39 -4.40 -5.23
N SER A 53 -3.32 -4.97 -4.67
CA SER A 53 -2.68 -6.18 -5.19
C SER A 53 -2.70 -7.31 -4.16
N ALA A 54 -2.99 -8.53 -4.60
CA ALA A 54 -2.79 -9.74 -3.80
C ALA A 54 -1.32 -10.18 -3.77
N ASN A 55 -0.47 -9.61 -4.64
CA ASN A 55 0.95 -9.94 -4.72
C ASN A 55 1.76 -8.87 -3.96
N PHE A 56 2.08 -9.16 -2.71
CA PHE A 56 2.86 -8.30 -1.83
C PHE A 56 3.82 -9.14 -0.98
N ASP A 57 4.95 -8.56 -0.60
CA ASP A 57 5.99 -9.20 0.21
C ASP A 57 6.11 -8.52 1.57
N GLY A 58 6.24 -9.33 2.62
CA GLY A 58 6.46 -8.89 3.99
C GLY A 58 5.27 -8.14 4.62
N MET A 59 5.23 -8.10 5.94
CA MET A 59 4.20 -7.36 6.69
C MET A 59 4.85 -6.59 7.83
N ILE A 60 4.44 -5.34 8.00
CA ILE A 60 4.85 -4.45 9.08
C ILE A 60 3.59 -4.04 9.82
N PHE A 61 3.56 -4.29 11.12
CA PHE A 61 2.53 -3.72 11.98
C PHE A 61 3.01 -2.37 12.52
N LEU A 62 2.45 -1.28 12.00
CA LEU A 62 2.81 0.08 12.39
C LEU A 62 1.91 0.53 13.55
N THR A 63 2.45 0.57 14.76
CA THR A 63 1.73 0.97 15.99
C THR A 63 1.99 2.42 16.38
N ASP A 64 3.19 2.92 16.16
CA ASP A 64 3.59 4.31 16.39
C ASP A 64 4.25 4.88 15.12
N PRO A 65 3.49 5.58 14.26
CA PRO A 65 4.01 6.15 13.02
C PRO A 65 5.07 7.24 13.23
N ASP A 66 4.96 8.00 14.32
CA ASP A 66 5.80 9.16 14.58
C ASP A 66 7.17 8.74 15.16
N ASP A 67 7.20 7.66 15.94
CA ASP A 67 8.42 7.11 16.55
C ASP A 67 8.87 5.75 15.99
N SER A 68 8.80 5.59 14.66
CA SER A 68 9.28 4.36 14.00
C SER A 68 10.32 4.63 12.92
N TRP A 69 11.54 4.12 13.12
CA TRP A 69 12.57 4.11 12.05
C TRP A 69 12.08 3.31 10.84
N VAL A 70 11.47 2.14 11.05
CA VAL A 70 10.90 1.32 9.96
C VAL A 70 9.80 2.11 9.23
N GLY A 71 8.95 2.82 9.98
CA GLY A 71 7.90 3.67 9.41
C GLY A 71 8.46 4.79 8.53
N ARG A 72 9.57 5.42 8.93
CA ARG A 72 10.28 6.42 8.12
C ARG A 72 10.91 5.78 6.88
N TRP A 73 11.63 4.67 7.03
CA TRP A 73 12.28 3.95 5.94
C TRP A 73 11.29 3.53 4.85
N GLN A 74 10.13 3.02 5.26
CA GLN A 74 9.07 2.56 4.37
C GLN A 74 8.16 3.68 3.84
N MET A 75 8.43 4.94 4.18
CA MET A 75 7.61 6.10 3.83
C MET A 75 6.14 5.94 4.28
N ILE A 76 5.93 5.35 5.46
CA ILE A 76 4.61 5.14 6.09
C ILE A 76 4.45 5.89 7.43
N SER A 77 5.43 6.69 7.85
CA SER A 77 5.39 7.45 9.12
C SER A 77 4.23 8.45 9.25
N LYS A 78 3.63 8.87 8.13
CA LYS A 78 2.44 9.76 8.12
C LYS A 78 1.14 9.01 7.83
N LYS A 79 1.13 7.69 7.97
CA LYS A 79 -0.01 6.83 7.66
C LYS A 79 -0.69 6.37 8.94
N LYS A 80 -1.94 5.91 8.81
CA LYS A 80 -2.74 5.42 9.95
C LYS A 80 -2.11 4.16 10.55
N ILE A 81 -2.33 3.93 11.83
CA ILE A 81 -1.96 2.67 12.50
C ILE A 81 -2.62 1.50 11.74
N GLY A 82 -1.86 0.45 11.47
CA GLY A 82 -2.33 -0.69 10.68
C GLY A 82 -1.20 -1.60 10.19
N ILE A 83 -1.56 -2.60 9.38
CA ILE A 83 -0.59 -3.49 8.75
C ILE A 83 -0.25 -2.96 7.35
N TYR A 84 1.03 -2.99 7.00
CA TYR A 84 1.57 -2.50 5.72
C TYR A 84 2.48 -3.55 5.09
N ALA A 85 2.50 -3.63 3.76
CA ALA A 85 3.45 -4.45 3.03
C ALA A 85 4.83 -3.78 2.93
N ILE A 86 5.89 -4.58 2.86
CA ILE A 86 7.26 -4.13 2.54
C ILE A 86 7.35 -3.80 1.05
N SER A 87 6.83 -4.68 0.20
CA SER A 87 6.74 -4.49 -1.26
C SER A 87 5.33 -4.82 -1.74
N VAL A 88 4.83 -4.09 -2.74
CA VAL A 88 3.56 -4.35 -3.42
C VAL A 88 3.79 -4.35 -4.91
N SER A 89 3.60 -5.51 -5.56
CA SER A 89 3.72 -5.61 -7.00
C SER A 89 2.48 -5.05 -7.69
N GLY A 90 2.70 -4.21 -8.70
CA GLY A 90 1.66 -3.63 -9.54
C GLY A 90 1.68 -2.11 -9.59
N THR A 91 0.75 -1.54 -10.34
CA THR A 91 0.52 -0.10 -10.45
C THR A 91 -0.96 0.16 -10.71
N LEU A 92 -1.44 1.35 -10.33
CA LEU A 92 -2.81 1.76 -10.63
C LEU A 92 -3.05 1.83 -12.15
N PRO A 93 -4.25 1.46 -12.62
CA PRO A 93 -4.69 1.69 -14.00
C PRO A 93 -4.71 3.18 -14.38
N ASN A 94 -4.49 3.50 -15.66
CA ASN A 94 -4.43 4.88 -16.15
C ASN A 94 -5.71 5.69 -15.86
N ALA A 95 -6.87 5.04 -15.86
CA ALA A 95 -8.14 5.68 -15.52
C ALA A 95 -8.13 6.20 -14.07
N VAL A 96 -7.79 5.34 -13.11
CA VAL A 96 -7.65 5.71 -11.70
C VAL A 96 -6.58 6.78 -11.50
N VAL A 97 -5.44 6.67 -12.19
CA VAL A 97 -4.37 7.70 -12.13
C VAL A 97 -4.88 9.07 -12.61
N SER A 98 -5.73 9.09 -13.64
CA SER A 98 -6.31 10.33 -14.17
C SER A 98 -7.29 10.96 -13.18
N GLU A 99 -8.13 10.15 -12.51
CA GLU A 99 -9.03 10.61 -11.43
C GLU A 99 -8.25 11.24 -10.28
N ILE A 100 -7.20 10.57 -9.80
CA ILE A 100 -6.34 11.07 -8.72
C ILE A 100 -5.69 12.40 -9.10
N ARG A 101 -5.21 12.53 -10.34
CA ARG A 101 -4.61 13.78 -10.85
C ARG A 101 -5.62 14.91 -10.94
N ALA A 102 -6.86 14.63 -11.33
CA ALA A 102 -7.93 15.63 -11.35
C ALA A 102 -8.24 16.19 -9.95
N MET A 103 -7.97 15.41 -8.89
CA MET A 103 -8.07 15.84 -7.50
C MET A 103 -6.81 16.53 -6.96
N GLY A 104 -5.82 16.82 -7.82
CA GLY A 104 -4.57 17.49 -7.45
C GLY A 104 -3.54 16.59 -6.75
N MET A 105 -3.75 15.27 -6.75
CA MET A 105 -2.85 14.30 -6.13
C MET A 105 -1.89 13.70 -7.16
N HIS A 106 -0.63 13.53 -6.77
CA HIS A 106 0.38 12.90 -7.62
C HIS A 106 0.55 11.42 -7.26
N TYR A 107 0.50 10.55 -8.28
CA TYR A 107 0.81 9.12 -8.15
C TYR A 107 2.06 8.77 -8.96
N LYS A 108 2.99 8.03 -8.34
CA LYS A 108 4.19 7.50 -8.99
C LYS A 108 4.02 5.99 -9.19
N PRO A 109 3.88 5.50 -10.44
CA PRO A 109 3.80 4.08 -10.74
C PRO A 109 4.93 3.27 -10.12
N TYR A 110 4.61 2.06 -9.63
CA TYR A 110 5.57 1.11 -9.03
C TYR A 110 6.35 1.62 -7.82
N MET A 111 5.96 2.76 -7.21
CA MET A 111 6.66 3.31 -6.04
C MET A 111 6.69 2.34 -4.85
N ARG A 112 5.72 1.44 -4.75
CA ARG A 112 5.61 0.43 -3.69
C ARG A 112 6.22 -0.92 -4.05
N ASP A 113 6.70 -1.10 -5.26
CA ASP A 113 7.35 -2.33 -5.69
C ASP A 113 8.86 -2.21 -5.44
N THR A 114 9.32 -2.65 -4.27
CA THR A 114 10.74 -2.58 -3.86
C THR A 114 11.55 -3.80 -4.31
N THR A 115 10.86 -4.84 -4.80
CA THR A 115 11.47 -6.12 -5.19
C THR A 115 11.77 -6.19 -6.70
N SER A 116 11.16 -5.33 -7.51
CA SER A 116 11.43 -5.28 -8.95
C SER A 116 12.76 -4.56 -9.27
N LYS A 117 13.46 -5.10 -10.29
CA LYS A 117 14.80 -4.66 -10.76
C LYS A 117 14.92 -3.15 -11.06
N ARG A 118 13.80 -2.45 -11.25
CA ARG A 118 13.76 -1.00 -11.51
C ARG A 118 14.19 -0.14 -10.31
N MET A 119 13.97 -0.59 -9.07
CA MET A 119 14.37 0.14 -7.86
C MET A 119 15.83 -0.15 -7.43
N MET A 120 16.32 -1.37 -7.68
CA MET A 120 17.72 -1.75 -7.38
C MET A 120 18.71 -0.82 -8.09
N ASN A 121 18.40 -0.43 -9.34
CA ASN A 121 19.23 0.48 -10.13
C ASN A 121 19.06 1.97 -9.77
N ALA A 122 17.90 2.37 -9.22
CA ALA A 122 17.59 3.78 -8.93
C ALA A 122 18.21 4.28 -7.60
N TYR A 123 18.53 3.36 -6.68
CA TYR A 123 19.12 3.67 -5.38
C TYR A 123 20.51 3.03 -5.16
N GLY A 124 21.11 2.42 -6.18
CA GLY A 124 22.47 1.85 -6.09
C GLY A 124 22.58 0.62 -5.19
N TYR A 125 21.52 -0.17 -5.07
CA TYR A 125 21.51 -1.40 -4.27
C TYR A 125 21.91 -2.61 -5.13
N GLU A 126 23.15 -2.63 -5.61
CA GLU A 126 23.80 -3.90 -5.96
C GLU A 126 24.18 -4.58 -4.63
N HIS A 127 23.51 -5.70 -4.31
CA HIS A 127 23.90 -6.63 -3.24
C HIS A 127 23.80 -6.18 -1.77
N SER A 128 22.77 -5.43 -1.36
CA SER A 128 22.39 -5.43 0.06
C SER A 128 21.28 -6.44 0.31
N ILE A 129 21.70 -7.66 0.62
CA ILE A 129 20.96 -8.56 1.50
C ILE A 129 20.42 -7.70 2.65
N ILE A 130 19.13 -7.79 2.97
CA ILE A 130 18.60 -7.27 4.23
C ILE A 130 19.42 -7.98 5.32
N PRO A 131 20.36 -7.33 6.02
CA PRO A 131 21.04 -8.01 7.10
C PRO A 131 19.97 -8.19 8.17
N ILE A 132 19.65 -9.45 8.45
CA ILE A 132 18.89 -9.86 9.63
C ILE A 132 19.82 -9.72 10.84
#